data_AF-A2FPE6-F1
#
_entry.id   AF-A2FPE6-F1
#
_cell.length_a   1.000
_cell.length_b   1.000
_cell.length_c   1.000
_cell.angle_alpha   90.00
_cell.angle_beta   90.00
_cell.angle_gamma   90.00
#
_symmetry.space_group_name_H-M   'P 1'
#
loop_
_entity.id
_entity.type
_entity.pdbx_description
1 polymer ?
#
loop_
_entity_poly.entity_id
_entity_poly.type
_entity_poly.pdbx_seq_one_letter_code
_entity_poly.pdbx_strand_id
1 'polypeptide(L)'
;MMFLFAATGLSVFKVDKTKAFPDDCKTFHEPKKNGKTKLVNLKKDETLCFDSSYIMGSSSKFDVYAAIQKQNETSQEWYWEHKDKVESALAVLGTYSAEDNDYIDPVAKVVCTEKTCKIQVLEVSPSYGYEVNTTDKGVTVTTRYVMRSFLNSFNEGDQETYVRFSKNKVNDNQVSKTEERSAAFFAFPEPRHMTFSRNENLGYLYSGTGKWDDKKISGTIGSPKTSYFYVNEKEDFKPTEDKEGNYDLNMSCNFTWSKKEKSSSEDSEPTEFYFPEVSGQFSTEGGVYTADDFNEASSGGLPGWAIALIVIGVVIVVAVVIVVVVIVVKKKN
;
A
#
# COMPACT_ATOMS: atom_id res chain seq x y z
N MET A 1 -0.79 16.02 18.89
CA MET A 1 -2.07 16.10 19.66
C MET A 1 -2.92 14.88 19.31
N MET A 2 -2.89 13.87 20.17
CA MET A 2 -3.58 12.57 19.97
C MET A 2 -5.06 12.76 20.30
N PHE A 3 -5.93 12.86 19.29
CA PHE A 3 -7.37 12.88 19.53
C PHE A 3 -7.85 11.47 19.90
N LEU A 4 -8.01 11.24 21.20
CA LEU A 4 -8.83 10.15 21.73
C LEU A 4 -10.29 10.48 21.43
N PHE A 5 -10.83 9.97 20.32
CA PHE A 5 -12.26 9.84 20.17
C PHE A 5 -12.74 8.74 21.13
N ALA A 6 -13.54 9.13 22.12
CA ALA A 6 -14.33 8.20 22.90
C ALA A 6 -15.44 7.64 21.98
N ALA A 7 -15.12 6.61 21.21
CA ALA A 7 -16.13 5.80 20.53
C ALA A 7 -16.92 5.05 21.60
N THR A 8 -18.19 5.41 21.77
CA THR A 8 -19.15 4.58 22.50
C THR A 8 -19.25 3.24 21.78
N GLY A 9 -18.67 2.21 22.39
CA GLY A 9 -18.51 0.88 21.80
C GLY A 9 -19.84 0.22 21.47
N LEU A 10 -20.14 0.13 20.18
CA LEU A 10 -20.58 -1.13 19.61
C LEU A 10 -19.31 -1.80 19.10
N SER A 11 -18.81 -2.83 19.80
CA SER A 11 -17.80 -3.70 19.22
C SER A 11 -18.45 -4.40 18.03
N VAL A 12 -18.24 -3.85 16.84
CA VAL A 12 -18.69 -4.47 15.60
C VAL A 12 -17.98 -5.81 15.52
N PHE A 13 -18.74 -6.90 15.62
CA PHE A 13 -18.20 -8.26 15.66
C PHE A 13 -17.59 -8.58 14.29
N LYS A 14 -16.32 -8.25 14.09
CA LYS A 14 -15.51 -8.80 12.99
C LYS A 14 -15.65 -10.32 13.01
N VAL A 15 -15.81 -10.93 11.84
CA VAL A 15 -15.96 -12.39 11.74
C VAL A 15 -14.69 -13.02 12.28
N ASP A 16 -14.85 -14.05 13.12
CA ASP A 16 -13.72 -14.84 13.60
C ASP A 16 -12.86 -15.31 12.41
N LYS A 17 -11.56 -14.99 12.44
CA LYS A 17 -10.59 -15.35 11.40
C LYS A 17 -10.50 -16.84 11.14
N THR A 18 -10.76 -17.68 12.15
CA THR A 18 -10.78 -19.14 12.00
C THR A 18 -11.92 -19.62 11.10
N LYS A 19 -12.98 -18.81 10.92
CA LYS A 19 -14.11 -19.14 10.04
C LYS A 19 -13.83 -18.88 8.56
N ALA A 20 -12.75 -18.18 8.22
CA ALA A 20 -12.38 -17.96 6.82
C ALA A 20 -12.00 -19.27 6.12
N PHE A 21 -11.26 -20.15 6.79
CA PHE A 21 -10.95 -21.49 6.28
C PHE A 21 -11.01 -22.48 7.44
N PRO A 22 -12.21 -22.92 7.87
CA PRO A 22 -12.42 -23.60 9.15
C PRO A 22 -11.70 -24.95 9.27
N ASP A 23 -11.50 -25.63 8.15
CA ASP A 23 -10.83 -26.93 8.12
C ASP A 23 -9.31 -26.81 8.10
N ASP A 24 -8.78 -25.71 7.56
CA ASP A 24 -7.35 -25.53 7.25
C ASP A 24 -6.65 -24.56 8.23
N CYS A 25 -7.29 -23.44 8.58
CA CYS A 25 -6.68 -22.31 9.29
C CYS A 25 -7.13 -22.23 10.75
N LYS A 26 -6.67 -23.19 11.56
CA LYS A 26 -6.89 -23.18 13.02
C LYS A 26 -5.79 -22.44 13.79
N THR A 27 -4.62 -22.33 13.19
CA THR A 27 -3.44 -21.64 13.74
C THR A 27 -2.91 -20.67 12.71
N PHE A 28 -2.57 -19.46 13.15
CA PHE A 28 -2.06 -18.41 12.30
C PHE A 28 -0.60 -18.15 12.58
N HIS A 29 0.14 -17.88 11.51
CA HIS A 29 1.55 -17.60 11.60
C HIS A 29 1.78 -16.13 11.91
N GLU A 30 2.27 -15.84 13.11
CA GLU A 30 2.57 -14.46 13.48
C GLU A 30 3.80 -13.92 12.71
N PRO A 31 3.64 -12.81 11.99
CA PRO A 31 4.76 -12.13 11.35
C PRO A 31 5.63 -11.39 12.36
N LYS A 32 6.85 -11.05 11.92
CA LYS A 32 7.76 -10.21 12.69
C LYS A 32 7.46 -8.73 12.39
N LYS A 33 6.89 -8.04 13.37
CA LYS A 33 6.55 -6.61 13.32
C LYS A 33 7.75 -5.64 13.21
N ASN A 34 8.97 -6.12 12.98
CA ASN A 34 10.18 -5.29 12.94
C ASN A 34 10.73 -5.09 11.51
N GLY A 35 9.91 -5.33 10.48
CA GLY A 35 10.31 -5.18 9.07
C GLY A 35 11.36 -6.19 8.64
N LYS A 36 11.43 -7.35 9.31
CA LYS A 36 12.30 -8.47 8.94
C LYS A 36 11.50 -9.55 8.27
N THR A 37 12.10 -10.17 7.27
CA THR A 37 11.52 -11.34 6.63
C THR A 37 11.59 -12.58 7.51
N LYS A 38 10.71 -13.53 7.22
CA LYS A 38 10.70 -14.87 7.80
C LYS A 38 10.69 -15.89 6.69
N LEU A 39 11.53 -16.93 6.82
CA LEU A 39 11.52 -18.08 5.93
C LEU A 39 10.70 -19.20 6.58
N VAL A 40 9.80 -19.79 5.81
CA VAL A 40 8.96 -20.92 6.21
C VAL A 40 9.14 -22.02 5.19
N ASN A 41 9.39 -23.24 5.66
CA ASN A 41 9.51 -24.42 4.80
C ASN A 41 8.20 -25.20 4.87
N LEU A 42 7.60 -25.46 3.72
CA LEU A 42 6.40 -26.28 3.59
C LEU A 42 6.71 -27.52 2.75
N LYS A 43 6.15 -28.66 3.15
CA LYS A 43 6.09 -29.86 2.31
C LYS A 43 4.92 -29.74 1.34
N LYS A 44 4.94 -30.58 0.30
CA LYS A 44 3.79 -30.70 -0.61
C LYS A 44 2.47 -30.87 0.17
N ASP A 45 1.46 -30.11 -0.23
CA ASP A 45 0.10 -30.08 0.33
C ASP A 45 0.04 -29.59 1.79
N GLU A 46 1.16 -29.17 2.39
CA GLU A 46 1.18 -28.51 3.69
C GLU A 46 0.63 -27.09 3.57
N THR A 47 -0.19 -26.73 4.56
CA THR A 47 -0.88 -25.44 4.61
C THR A 47 -0.27 -24.51 5.64
N LEU A 48 -0.10 -23.25 5.25
CA LEU A 48 0.31 -22.16 6.11
C LEU A 48 -0.74 -21.06 6.07
N CYS A 49 -1.19 -20.60 7.24
CA CYS A 49 -2.23 -19.58 7.34
C CYS A 49 -1.71 -18.27 7.95
N PHE A 50 -2.17 -17.16 7.41
CA PHE A 50 -1.84 -15.80 7.82
C PHE A 50 -3.10 -14.98 8.04
N ASP A 51 -3.02 -14.00 8.94
CA ASP A 51 -4.11 -13.10 9.32
C ASP A 51 -3.64 -11.64 9.32
N SER A 52 -2.85 -11.26 8.32
CA SER A 52 -2.37 -9.89 8.13
C SER A 52 -2.04 -9.61 6.67
N SER A 53 -1.72 -8.35 6.35
CA SER A 53 -1.15 -8.01 5.03
C SER A 53 0.32 -8.40 4.95
N TYR A 54 0.71 -8.99 3.83
CA TYR A 54 2.09 -9.40 3.61
C TYR A 54 2.44 -9.47 2.13
N ILE A 55 3.75 -9.49 1.86
CA ILE A 55 4.32 -9.95 0.60
C ILE A 55 5.02 -11.29 0.78
N MET A 56 5.07 -12.09 -0.28
CA MET A 56 5.70 -13.39 -0.34
C MET A 56 6.59 -13.54 -1.56
N GLY A 57 7.65 -14.31 -1.38
CA GLY A 57 8.45 -14.87 -2.47
C GLY A 57 8.74 -16.33 -2.18
N SER A 58 8.96 -17.15 -3.21
CA SER A 58 9.34 -18.55 -2.98
C SER A 58 10.33 -19.09 -4.00
N SER A 59 11.09 -20.10 -3.58
CA SER A 59 11.93 -20.92 -4.46
C SER A 59 11.12 -21.81 -5.41
N SER A 60 9.81 -21.96 -5.19
CA SER A 60 8.96 -22.97 -5.84
C SER A 60 7.52 -22.47 -5.95
N LYS A 61 6.69 -23.16 -6.73
CA LYS A 61 5.28 -22.80 -6.88
C LYS A 61 4.47 -23.12 -5.62
N PHE A 62 3.51 -22.27 -5.33
CA PHE A 62 2.54 -22.44 -4.25
C PHE A 62 1.21 -21.80 -4.67
N ASP A 63 0.11 -22.26 -4.09
CA ASP A 63 -1.21 -21.68 -4.30
C ASP A 63 -1.60 -20.81 -3.10
N VAL A 64 -2.23 -19.67 -3.37
CA VAL A 64 -2.76 -18.77 -2.35
C VAL A 64 -4.27 -18.66 -2.53
N TYR A 65 -4.98 -18.87 -1.43
CA TYR A 65 -6.39 -18.57 -1.28
C TYR A 65 -6.51 -17.47 -0.23
N ALA A 66 -7.32 -16.45 -0.48
CA ALA A 66 -7.56 -15.41 0.51
C ALA A 66 -9.05 -15.20 0.76
N ALA A 67 -9.36 -14.68 1.92
CA ALA A 67 -10.66 -14.22 2.32
C ALA A 67 -10.51 -12.79 2.89
N ILE A 68 -11.34 -11.87 2.43
CA ILE A 68 -11.37 -10.48 2.89
C ILE A 68 -12.71 -10.26 3.57
N GLN A 69 -12.74 -9.67 4.77
CA GLN A 69 -14.04 -9.37 5.37
C GLN A 69 -14.72 -8.23 4.61
N LYS A 70 -16.01 -8.40 4.38
CA LYS A 70 -16.89 -7.36 3.86
C LYS A 70 -18.09 -7.23 4.78
N GLN A 71 -18.62 -6.03 4.83
CA GLN A 71 -19.88 -5.76 5.49
C GLN A 71 -20.98 -5.73 4.45
N ASN A 72 -22.09 -6.39 4.73
CA ASN A 72 -23.29 -6.28 3.93
C ASN A 72 -23.91 -4.89 4.17
N GLU A 73 -24.03 -4.07 3.12
CA GLU A 73 -24.56 -2.70 3.25
C GLU A 73 -25.98 -2.66 3.83
N THR A 74 -26.80 -3.69 3.57
CA THR A 74 -28.19 -3.76 4.02
C THR A 74 -28.35 -4.33 5.42
N SER A 75 -27.76 -5.50 5.69
CA SER A 75 -27.92 -6.17 6.99
C SER A 75 -26.91 -5.70 8.03
N GLN A 76 -25.87 -4.98 7.61
CA GLN A 76 -24.73 -4.56 8.44
C GLN A 76 -23.93 -5.75 9.02
N GLU A 77 -24.19 -6.96 8.53
CA GLU A 77 -23.49 -8.18 8.94
C GLU A 77 -22.16 -8.34 8.20
N TRP A 78 -21.16 -8.81 8.93
CA TRP A 78 -19.84 -9.10 8.37
C TRP A 78 -19.76 -10.53 7.86
N TYR A 79 -19.11 -10.71 6.71
CA TYR A 79 -18.87 -12.02 6.10
C TYR A 79 -17.50 -12.08 5.43
N TRP A 80 -17.00 -13.30 5.21
CA TRP A 80 -15.76 -13.53 4.45
C TRP A 80 -16.08 -13.62 2.96
N GLU A 81 -15.53 -12.69 2.17
CA GLU A 81 -15.50 -12.81 0.71
C GLU A 81 -14.24 -13.57 0.30
N HIS A 82 -14.43 -14.77 -0.23
CA HIS A 82 -13.34 -15.60 -0.73
C HIS A 82 -12.90 -15.14 -2.11
N LYS A 83 -11.59 -15.04 -2.30
CA LYS A 83 -10.95 -14.73 -3.58
C LYS A 83 -10.60 -16.02 -4.31
N ASP A 84 -10.52 -15.91 -5.63
CA ASP A 84 -10.03 -16.99 -6.48
C ASP A 84 -8.59 -17.35 -6.12
N LYS A 85 -8.24 -18.60 -6.43
CA LYS A 85 -6.89 -19.12 -6.24
C LYS A 85 -5.90 -18.36 -7.12
N VAL A 86 -4.80 -17.91 -6.53
CA VAL A 86 -3.68 -17.30 -7.26
C VAL A 86 -2.43 -18.15 -7.07
N GLU A 87 -1.83 -18.60 -8.17
CA GLU A 87 -0.54 -19.29 -8.15
C GLU A 87 0.58 -18.27 -7.91
N SER A 88 1.46 -18.56 -6.95
CA SER A 88 2.67 -17.79 -6.63
C SER A 88 2.42 -16.29 -6.41
N ALA A 89 1.37 -15.96 -5.64
CA ALA A 89 1.05 -14.57 -5.35
C ALA A 89 2.20 -13.83 -4.66
N LEU A 90 2.42 -12.58 -5.06
CA LEU A 90 3.40 -11.69 -4.44
C LEU A 90 2.84 -11.05 -3.17
N ALA A 91 1.56 -10.67 -3.13
CA ALA A 91 0.99 -9.98 -1.98
C ALA A 91 -0.41 -10.47 -1.64
N VAL A 92 -0.73 -10.46 -0.35
CA VAL A 92 -2.11 -10.50 0.14
C VAL A 92 -2.32 -9.27 0.99
N LEU A 93 -3.31 -8.46 0.61
CA LEU A 93 -3.59 -7.17 1.23
C LEU A 93 -4.97 -7.18 1.86
N GLY A 94 -5.05 -6.64 3.06
CA GLY A 94 -6.29 -6.30 3.74
C GLY A 94 -6.92 -5.03 3.18
N THR A 95 -7.95 -4.55 3.85
CA THR A 95 -8.64 -3.31 3.50
C THR A 95 -8.90 -2.47 4.73
N TYR A 96 -9.44 -1.27 4.55
CA TYR A 96 -9.73 -0.36 5.65
C TYR A 96 -11.24 -0.07 5.67
N SER A 97 -11.87 -0.20 6.83
CA SER A 97 -13.26 0.18 7.04
C SER A 97 -13.32 1.67 7.30
N ALA A 98 -13.95 2.42 6.39
CA ALA A 98 -14.22 3.84 6.59
C ALA A 98 -15.15 4.07 7.78
N GLU A 99 -16.15 3.19 7.95
CA GLU A 99 -17.17 3.30 9.00
C GLU A 99 -16.58 3.09 10.39
N ASP A 100 -15.74 2.07 10.56
CA ASP A 100 -15.12 1.75 11.85
C ASP A 100 -13.82 2.53 12.11
N ASN A 101 -13.32 3.22 11.08
CA ASN A 101 -11.99 3.82 11.10
C ASN A 101 -10.94 2.80 11.55
N ASP A 102 -11.01 1.59 10.98
CA ASP A 102 -10.20 0.46 11.41
C ASP A 102 -9.73 -0.39 10.24
N TYR A 103 -8.55 -0.97 10.42
CA TYR A 103 -7.94 -1.86 9.45
C TYR A 103 -8.56 -3.26 9.57
N ILE A 104 -8.83 -3.88 8.43
CA ILE A 104 -9.41 -5.20 8.32
C ILE A 104 -8.36 -6.14 7.74
N ASP A 105 -7.86 -7.01 8.61
CA ASP A 105 -6.92 -8.04 8.24
C ASP A 105 -7.54 -9.04 7.24
N PRO A 106 -6.80 -9.40 6.18
CA PRO A 106 -7.18 -10.52 5.33
C PRO A 106 -6.87 -11.82 6.08
N VAL A 107 -7.54 -12.90 5.69
CA VAL A 107 -7.08 -14.25 6.03
C VAL A 107 -6.61 -14.94 4.77
N ALA A 108 -5.46 -15.59 4.84
CA ALA A 108 -4.92 -16.31 3.71
C ALA A 108 -4.47 -17.70 4.08
N LYS A 109 -4.66 -18.60 3.11
CA LYS A 109 -4.24 -19.99 3.11
C LYS A 109 -3.25 -20.20 1.98
N VAL A 110 -2.03 -20.56 2.33
CA VAL A 110 -0.93 -20.83 1.39
C VAL A 110 -0.64 -22.31 1.38
N VAL A 111 -0.68 -22.93 0.20
CA VAL A 111 -0.50 -24.38 0.02
C VAL A 111 0.68 -24.63 -0.92
N CYS A 112 1.63 -25.44 -0.48
CA CYS A 112 2.76 -25.82 -1.33
C CYS A 112 2.34 -26.85 -2.37
N THR A 113 2.55 -26.56 -3.67
CA THR A 113 2.17 -27.47 -4.76
C THR A 113 3.32 -28.41 -5.17
N GLU A 114 4.54 -28.03 -4.81
CA GLU A 114 5.77 -28.75 -5.12
C GLU A 114 6.24 -29.65 -3.97
N LYS A 115 7.28 -30.48 -4.18
CA LYS A 115 7.81 -31.37 -3.13
C LYS A 115 8.16 -30.61 -1.85
N THR A 116 8.74 -29.43 -2.00
CA THR A 116 9.12 -28.51 -0.91
C THR A 116 9.01 -27.08 -1.40
N CYS A 117 8.45 -26.20 -0.59
CA CYS A 117 8.40 -24.76 -0.84
C CYS A 117 9.12 -24.03 0.28
N LYS A 118 10.09 -23.19 -0.07
CA LYS A 118 10.67 -22.22 0.86
C LYS A 118 9.98 -20.88 0.60
N ILE A 119 9.17 -20.43 1.53
CA ILE A 119 8.40 -19.19 1.39
C ILE A 119 9.04 -18.12 2.27
N GLN A 120 9.48 -17.03 1.65
CA GLN A 120 9.92 -15.82 2.32
C GLN A 120 8.73 -14.88 2.46
N VAL A 121 8.48 -14.39 3.67
CA VAL A 121 7.33 -13.53 3.99
C VAL A 121 7.83 -12.24 4.64
N LEU A 122 7.23 -11.11 4.25
CA LEU A 122 7.39 -9.82 4.90
C LEU A 122 6.01 -9.21 5.14
N GLU A 123 5.71 -8.88 6.39
CA GLU A 123 4.49 -8.14 6.75
C GLU A 123 4.58 -6.71 6.22
N VAL A 124 3.47 -6.24 5.64
CA VAL A 124 3.36 -4.90 5.06
C VAL A 124 2.05 -4.26 5.49
N SER A 125 1.93 -2.96 5.26
CA SER A 125 0.66 -2.26 5.41
C SER A 125 0.14 -1.89 4.03
N PRO A 126 -1.14 -2.15 3.70
CA PRO A 126 -1.68 -1.78 2.41
C PRO A 126 -1.82 -0.26 2.29
N SER A 127 -2.18 0.20 1.09
CA SER A 127 -2.66 1.57 0.94
C SER A 127 -4.11 1.63 1.43
N TYR A 128 -4.59 2.82 1.80
CA TYR A 128 -6.00 3.04 2.05
C TYR A 128 -6.40 4.48 1.73
N GLY A 129 -7.69 4.69 1.52
CA GLY A 129 -8.29 6.01 1.35
C GLY A 129 -9.74 5.98 1.80
N TYR A 130 -10.11 6.85 2.72
CA TYR A 130 -11.50 6.98 3.17
C TYR A 130 -11.83 8.42 3.56
N GLU A 131 -13.12 8.72 3.65
CA GLU A 131 -13.62 10.04 4.00
C GLU A 131 -14.50 9.95 5.24
N VAL A 132 -14.32 10.90 6.16
CA VAL A 132 -15.14 11.03 7.36
C VAL A 132 -15.78 12.41 7.34
N ASN A 133 -17.09 12.45 7.51
CA ASN A 133 -17.86 13.67 7.66
C ASN A 133 -18.13 13.93 9.14
N THR A 134 -17.69 15.08 9.63
CA THR A 134 -17.98 15.56 10.98
C THR A 134 -18.73 16.89 10.88
N THR A 135 -19.67 17.13 11.79
CA THR A 135 -20.35 18.44 11.87
C THR A 135 -20.10 19.02 13.25
N ASP A 136 -19.48 20.21 13.28
CA ASP A 136 -19.28 20.96 14.52
C ASP A 136 -19.85 22.37 14.34
N LYS A 137 -20.73 22.77 15.26
CA LYS A 137 -21.38 24.11 15.29
C LYS A 137 -21.96 24.56 13.94
N GLY A 138 -22.56 23.63 13.18
CA GLY A 138 -23.19 23.93 11.88
C GLY A 138 -22.22 24.00 10.70
N VAL A 139 -20.94 23.76 10.92
CA VAL A 139 -19.94 23.61 9.85
C VAL A 139 -19.69 22.11 9.63
N THR A 140 -19.92 21.65 8.42
CA THR A 140 -19.56 20.29 7.99
C THR A 140 -18.11 20.25 7.54
N VAL A 141 -17.32 19.38 8.15
CA VAL A 141 -15.94 19.11 7.79
C VAL A 141 -15.84 17.71 7.20
N THR A 142 -15.50 17.63 5.91
CA THR A 142 -15.17 16.38 5.23
C THR A 142 -13.66 16.19 5.27
N THR A 143 -13.18 15.17 5.98
CA THR A 143 -11.75 14.85 6.05
C THR A 143 -11.48 13.57 5.27
N ARG A 144 -10.62 13.67 4.25
CA ARG A 144 -10.11 12.54 3.49
C ARG A 144 -8.78 12.07 4.10
N TYR A 145 -8.75 10.83 4.58
CA TYR A 145 -7.54 10.18 5.08
C TYR A 145 -6.98 9.26 4.00
N VAL A 146 -5.68 9.37 3.72
CA VAL A 146 -5.01 8.57 2.70
C VAL A 146 -3.67 8.05 3.24
N MET A 147 -3.41 6.76 3.07
CA MET A 147 -2.08 6.17 3.22
C MET A 147 -1.68 5.53 1.90
N ARG A 148 -0.49 5.89 1.41
CA ARG A 148 0.12 5.24 0.25
C ARG A 148 1.32 4.42 0.69
N SER A 149 1.22 3.12 0.54
CA SER A 149 2.29 2.22 0.91
C SER A 149 2.98 1.72 -0.35
N PHE A 150 4.30 1.88 -0.43
CA PHE A 150 5.11 1.54 -1.61
C PHE A 150 5.99 0.31 -1.31
N LEU A 151 6.16 -0.58 -2.27
CA LEU A 151 7.11 -1.68 -2.23
C LEU A 151 8.27 -1.39 -3.18
N ASN A 152 9.50 -1.67 -2.75
CA ASN A 152 10.69 -1.60 -3.58
C ASN A 152 11.62 -2.79 -3.30
N SER A 153 11.98 -3.53 -4.35
CA SER A 153 13.00 -4.59 -4.28
C SER A 153 14.13 -4.46 -5.31
N PHE A 154 14.14 -3.39 -6.11
CA PHE A 154 15.24 -3.09 -7.03
C PHE A 154 16.57 -2.87 -6.31
N ASN A 155 17.67 -3.20 -6.99
CA ASN A 155 19.01 -3.14 -6.43
C ASN A 155 19.53 -1.72 -6.14
N GLU A 156 18.99 -0.73 -6.82
CA GLU A 156 19.30 0.69 -6.66
C GLU A 156 18.06 1.50 -7.05
N GLY A 157 17.97 2.71 -6.51
CA GLY A 157 16.85 3.61 -6.81
C GLY A 157 16.66 4.68 -5.75
N ASP A 158 15.57 5.40 -5.93
CA ASP A 158 15.06 6.40 -5.01
C ASP A 158 13.55 6.24 -4.81
N GLN A 159 13.08 6.66 -3.63
CA GLN A 159 11.67 6.62 -3.27
C GLN A 159 11.36 7.86 -2.46
N GLU A 160 10.57 8.74 -3.05
CA GLU A 160 9.95 9.83 -2.32
C GLU A 160 8.79 9.29 -1.47
N THR A 161 8.85 9.57 -0.18
CA THR A 161 7.72 9.44 0.74
C THR A 161 7.33 10.83 1.19
N TYR A 162 6.07 11.05 1.52
CA TYR A 162 5.55 12.36 1.87
C TYR A 162 4.42 12.33 2.91
N VAL A 163 4.20 13.52 3.48
CA VAL A 163 3.04 13.91 4.28
C VAL A 163 2.44 15.14 3.61
N ARG A 164 1.17 15.06 3.22
CA ARG A 164 0.42 16.17 2.63
C ARG A 164 -0.78 16.50 3.51
N PHE A 165 -0.92 17.79 3.79
CA PHE A 165 -2.08 18.35 4.47
C PHE A 165 -2.72 19.40 3.58
N SER A 166 -4.02 19.27 3.34
CA SER A 166 -4.78 20.33 2.72
C SER A 166 -6.05 20.65 3.53
N LYS A 167 -6.44 21.91 3.50
CA LYS A 167 -7.70 22.42 4.03
C LYS A 167 -8.19 23.49 3.09
N ASN A 168 -9.41 23.30 2.60
CA ASN A 168 -10.09 24.23 1.71
C ASN A 168 -11.46 24.56 2.29
N LYS A 169 -11.72 25.84 2.57
CA LYS A 169 -13.05 26.35 2.87
C LYS A 169 -13.85 26.35 1.58
N VAL A 170 -14.85 25.48 1.50
CA VAL A 170 -15.73 25.36 0.32
C VAL A 170 -16.78 26.46 0.35
N ASN A 171 -17.36 26.71 1.52
CA ASN A 171 -18.27 27.82 1.80
C ASN A 171 -18.30 28.09 3.32
N ASP A 172 -19.19 28.96 3.80
CA ASP A 172 -19.27 29.33 5.22
C ASP A 172 -19.62 28.15 6.14
N ASN A 173 -20.29 27.13 5.62
CA ASN A 173 -20.76 25.98 6.38
C ASN A 173 -20.05 24.67 5.97
N GLN A 174 -19.03 24.72 5.12
CA GLN A 174 -18.37 23.53 4.60
C GLN A 174 -16.85 23.71 4.44
N VAL A 175 -16.12 22.75 4.98
CA VAL A 175 -14.65 22.66 4.88
C VAL A 175 -14.28 21.26 4.38
N SER A 176 -13.37 21.20 3.42
CA SER A 176 -12.74 19.97 2.97
C SER A 176 -11.31 19.90 3.51
N LYS A 177 -10.92 18.75 4.07
CA LYS A 177 -9.55 18.47 4.52
C LYS A 177 -9.01 17.22 3.85
N THR A 178 -7.71 17.17 3.63
CA THR A 178 -7.00 15.93 3.27
C THR A 178 -5.79 15.76 4.17
N GLU A 179 -5.67 14.57 4.73
CA GLU A 179 -4.51 14.10 5.47
C GLU A 179 -3.97 12.88 4.73
N GLU A 180 -2.90 13.08 3.97
CA GLU A 180 -2.28 12.04 3.16
C GLU A 180 -0.86 11.77 3.66
N ARG A 181 -0.54 10.49 3.83
CA ARG A 181 0.77 10.01 4.31
C ARG A 181 1.23 8.89 3.40
N SER A 182 2.51 8.59 3.48
CA SER A 182 3.06 7.42 2.78
C SER A 182 3.98 6.59 3.66
N ALA A 183 4.16 5.35 3.23
CA ALA A 183 5.09 4.40 3.80
C ALA A 183 5.88 3.72 2.67
N ALA A 184 7.12 3.35 2.94
CA ALA A 184 7.96 2.62 1.99
C ALA A 184 8.46 1.32 2.61
N PHE A 185 8.30 0.22 1.89
CA PHE A 185 8.74 -1.12 2.24
C PHE A 185 9.84 -1.54 1.28
N PHE A 186 10.94 -2.02 1.84
CA PHE A 186 12.14 -2.42 1.11
C PHE A 186 12.46 -3.87 1.40
N ALA A 187 12.76 -4.62 0.35
CA ALA A 187 13.24 -5.99 0.45
C ALA A 187 14.31 -6.25 -0.61
N PHE A 188 15.55 -6.49 -0.17
CA PHE A 188 16.70 -6.65 -1.05
C PHE A 188 17.37 -8.02 -0.86
N PRO A 189 18.00 -8.58 -1.90
CA PRO A 189 18.76 -9.82 -1.79
C PRO A 189 19.98 -9.70 -0.87
N GLU A 190 20.57 -8.51 -0.82
CA GLU A 190 21.74 -8.17 -0.02
C GLU A 190 21.54 -6.81 0.66
N PRO A 191 22.28 -6.51 1.76
CA PRO A 191 22.29 -5.19 2.37
C PRO A 191 22.53 -4.06 1.34
N ARG A 192 21.73 -2.99 1.42
CA ARG A 192 21.86 -1.80 0.56
C ARG A 192 22.25 -0.58 1.35
N HIS A 193 23.25 0.17 0.88
CA HIS A 193 23.59 1.43 1.51
C HIS A 193 22.45 2.41 1.29
N MET A 194 21.80 2.85 2.38
CA MET A 194 20.62 3.69 2.30
C MET A 194 20.86 5.03 2.99
N THR A 195 20.51 6.09 2.29
CA THR A 195 20.55 7.48 2.75
C THR A 195 19.17 8.10 2.64
N PHE A 196 18.98 9.21 3.36
CA PHE A 196 17.74 9.97 3.33
C PHE A 196 18.01 11.47 3.27
N SER A 197 17.03 12.20 2.74
CA SER A 197 16.93 13.66 2.81
C SER A 197 15.47 14.05 2.97
N ARG A 198 15.14 14.92 3.91
CA ARG A 198 13.75 15.28 4.24
C ARG A 198 13.56 16.75 4.56
N ASN A 199 12.31 17.20 4.47
CA ASN A 199 11.90 18.49 5.00
C ASN A 199 12.10 18.58 6.53
N GLU A 200 12.35 19.79 7.02
CA GLU A 200 12.66 20.07 8.44
C GLU A 200 11.56 19.62 9.40
N ASN A 201 10.31 19.74 8.99
CA ASN A 201 9.11 19.48 9.80
C ASN A 201 8.59 18.04 9.71
N LEU A 202 9.29 17.16 9.03
CA LEU A 202 8.94 15.76 8.87
C LEU A 202 9.91 14.89 9.69
N GLY A 203 9.43 13.81 10.28
CA GLY A 203 10.25 12.74 10.85
C GLY A 203 9.94 11.41 10.17
N TYR A 204 10.80 10.41 10.35
CA TYR A 204 10.52 9.06 9.87
C TYR A 204 10.77 8.01 10.95
N LEU A 205 9.97 6.94 10.95
CA LEU A 205 10.18 5.74 11.73
C LEU A 205 10.87 4.70 10.86
N TYR A 206 12.03 4.22 11.29
CA TYR A 206 12.73 3.12 10.64
C TYR A 206 12.58 1.83 11.43
N SER A 207 12.15 0.75 10.77
CA SER A 207 11.88 -0.54 11.41
C SER A 207 13.09 -1.16 12.12
N GLY A 208 14.32 -0.87 11.65
CA GLY A 208 15.54 -1.42 12.24
C GLY A 208 15.91 -0.84 13.60
N THR A 209 15.47 0.39 13.90
CA THR A 209 15.66 1.02 15.22
C THR A 209 14.39 1.02 16.07
N GLY A 210 13.22 0.92 15.44
CA GLY A 210 11.92 1.07 16.10
C GLY A 210 11.70 2.46 16.70
N LYS A 211 12.48 3.45 16.26
CA LYS A 211 12.46 4.83 16.80
C LYS A 211 12.28 5.83 15.67
N TRP A 212 11.55 6.90 15.98
CA TRP A 212 11.44 8.08 15.12
C TRP A 212 12.79 8.83 15.07
N ASP A 213 13.23 9.20 13.87
CA ASP A 213 14.28 10.20 13.63
C ASP A 213 13.65 11.46 13.06
N ASP A 214 13.65 12.50 13.88
CA ASP A 214 13.17 13.85 13.59
C ASP A 214 14.27 14.90 13.77
N LYS A 215 15.51 14.46 14.06
CA LYS A 215 16.64 15.34 14.40
C LYS A 215 17.46 15.75 13.18
N LYS A 216 17.81 14.77 12.34
CA LYS A 216 18.65 15.02 11.16
C LYS A 216 17.80 15.19 9.91
N ILE A 217 18.04 16.24 9.13
CA ILE A 217 17.34 16.46 7.85
C ILE A 217 17.90 15.60 6.71
N SER A 218 19.13 15.10 6.85
CA SER A 218 19.73 14.15 5.91
C SER A 218 20.77 13.29 6.59
N GLY A 219 21.10 12.16 5.97
CA GLY A 219 22.17 11.28 6.44
C GLY A 219 22.06 9.85 5.94
N THR A 220 22.87 8.97 6.53
CA THR A 220 22.85 7.53 6.29
C THR A 220 22.00 6.83 7.33
N ILE A 221 21.13 5.92 6.88
CA ILE A 221 20.28 5.08 7.74
C ILE A 221 21.07 3.83 8.17
N GLY A 222 21.78 3.22 7.23
CA GLY A 222 22.56 2.00 7.43
C GLY A 222 22.57 1.14 6.18
N SER A 223 22.75 -0.16 6.36
CA SER A 223 22.67 -1.14 5.28
C SER A 223 21.61 -2.20 5.53
N PRO A 224 20.30 -1.85 5.50
CA PRO A 224 19.24 -2.83 5.67
C PRO A 224 19.19 -3.80 4.48
N LYS A 225 18.85 -5.07 4.78
CA LYS A 225 18.40 -6.04 3.77
C LYS A 225 16.89 -5.92 3.55
N THR A 226 16.12 -5.75 4.63
CA THR A 226 14.68 -5.46 4.60
C THR A 226 14.38 -4.36 5.59
N SER A 227 13.38 -3.53 5.29
CA SER A 227 12.97 -2.44 6.17
C SER A 227 11.64 -1.86 5.77
N TYR A 228 10.97 -1.20 6.71
CA TYR A 228 9.92 -0.24 6.37
C TYR A 228 10.22 1.13 6.96
N PHE A 229 9.67 2.15 6.31
CA PHE A 229 9.73 3.54 6.71
C PHE A 229 8.33 4.13 6.71
N TYR A 230 7.94 4.73 7.84
CA TYR A 230 6.76 5.58 7.92
C TYR A 230 7.19 7.02 8.09
N VAL A 231 6.56 7.93 7.34
CA VAL A 231 6.79 9.36 7.52
C VAL A 231 5.62 10.02 8.25
N ASN A 232 5.96 11.00 9.09
CA ASN A 232 5.00 11.74 9.89
C ASN A 232 5.53 13.16 10.10
N GLU A 233 4.65 14.14 10.24
CA GLU A 233 5.03 15.45 10.73
C GLU A 233 5.56 15.38 12.16
N LYS A 234 6.36 16.39 12.54
CA LYS A 234 6.76 16.58 13.94
C LYS A 234 5.53 16.90 14.79
N GLU A 235 5.52 16.44 16.04
CA GLU A 235 4.37 16.54 16.93
C GLU A 235 3.82 17.97 17.12
N ASP A 236 4.71 18.97 17.11
CA ASP A 236 4.37 20.39 17.29
C ASP A 236 4.10 21.12 15.97
N PHE A 237 4.24 20.45 14.83
CA PHE A 237 4.05 21.08 13.53
C PHE A 237 2.57 21.38 13.28
N LYS A 238 2.29 22.60 12.81
CA LYS A 238 0.96 23.04 12.39
C LYS A 238 1.06 23.77 11.05
N PRO A 239 0.25 23.41 10.04
CA PRO A 239 0.17 24.18 8.81
C PRO A 239 -0.23 25.64 9.08
N THR A 240 0.40 26.57 8.38
CA THR A 240 0.03 27.99 8.43
C THR A 240 -1.14 28.22 7.48
N GLU A 241 -2.26 28.71 8.00
CA GLU A 241 -3.42 29.06 7.18
C GLU A 241 -3.22 30.40 6.47
N ASP A 242 -3.77 30.55 5.27
CA ASP A 242 -3.87 31.82 4.58
C ASP A 242 -4.97 32.73 5.18
N LYS A 243 -5.22 33.88 4.56
CA LYS A 243 -6.23 34.84 5.04
C LYS A 243 -7.66 34.29 5.02
N GLU A 244 -7.91 33.27 4.20
CA GLU A 244 -9.20 32.63 4.04
C GLU A 244 -9.33 31.37 4.92
N GLY A 245 -8.27 31.02 5.65
CA GLY A 245 -8.21 29.86 6.51
C GLY A 245 -7.84 28.56 5.76
N ASN A 246 -7.31 28.66 4.54
CA ASN A 246 -6.90 27.52 3.72
C ASN A 246 -5.41 27.20 3.87
N TYR A 247 -5.03 25.97 3.54
CA TYR A 247 -3.63 25.59 3.32
C TYR A 247 -3.53 24.40 2.36
N ASP A 248 -2.42 24.30 1.62
CA ASP A 248 -2.00 23.09 0.93
C ASP A 248 -0.49 22.95 1.13
N LEU A 249 -0.10 21.93 1.90
CA LEU A 249 1.27 21.68 2.29
C LEU A 249 1.64 20.27 1.87
N ASN A 250 2.77 20.14 1.19
CA ASN A 250 3.40 18.86 0.91
C ASN A 250 4.83 18.87 1.48
N MET A 251 5.17 17.86 2.27
CA MET A 251 6.50 17.64 2.83
C MET A 251 6.96 16.24 2.46
N SER A 252 8.19 16.10 1.98
CA SER A 252 8.75 14.82 1.57
C SER A 252 10.00 14.41 2.34
N CYS A 253 10.24 13.10 2.33
CA CYS A 253 11.48 12.42 2.69
C CYS A 253 11.84 11.51 1.51
N ASN A 254 12.94 11.82 0.84
CA ASN A 254 13.49 10.98 -0.20
C ASN A 254 14.45 9.96 0.42
N PHE A 255 14.26 8.69 0.11
CA PHE A 255 15.16 7.60 0.43
C PHE A 255 15.90 7.18 -0.83
N THR A 256 17.23 7.13 -0.79
CA THR A 256 18.04 6.63 -1.91
C THR A 256 18.85 5.43 -1.47
N TRP A 257 18.96 4.41 -2.32
CA TRP A 257 19.74 3.22 -2.02
C TRP A 257 20.57 2.75 -3.20
N SER A 258 21.71 2.14 -2.87
CA SER A 258 22.62 1.55 -3.83
C SER A 258 23.30 0.31 -3.26
N LYS A 259 23.99 -0.44 -4.13
CA LYS A 259 24.82 -1.57 -3.71
C LYS A 259 25.88 -1.07 -2.73
N LYS A 260 26.04 -1.79 -1.61
CA LYS A 260 27.17 -1.58 -0.70
C LYS A 260 28.45 -1.92 -1.46
N GLU A 261 29.43 -1.02 -1.50
CA GLU A 261 30.76 -1.35 -2.03
C GLU A 261 31.32 -2.53 -1.23
N LYS A 262 31.68 -3.63 -1.92
CA LYS A 262 32.29 -4.79 -1.26
C LYS A 262 33.64 -4.37 -0.70
N SER A 263 33.76 -4.25 0.62
CA SER A 263 35.07 -4.35 1.26
C SER A 263 35.60 -5.77 1.00
N SER A 264 36.87 -5.86 0.61
CA SER A 264 37.55 -7.04 0.05
C SER A 264 37.68 -8.28 0.96
N SER A 265 36.82 -8.45 1.98
CA SER A 265 36.90 -9.50 2.99
C SER A 265 35.58 -10.15 3.41
N GLU A 266 34.45 -9.88 2.75
CA GLU A 266 33.17 -10.53 3.07
C GLU A 266 32.69 -11.42 1.91
N ASP A 267 33.28 -12.62 1.81
CA ASP A 267 32.64 -13.76 1.16
C ASP A 267 31.50 -14.23 2.08
N SER A 268 30.35 -13.57 1.97
CA SER A 268 29.12 -14.08 2.57
C SER A 268 28.43 -14.99 1.57
N GLU A 269 28.16 -16.23 1.99
CA GLU A 269 27.37 -17.19 1.22
C GLU A 269 26.06 -16.54 0.72
N PRO A 270 25.54 -16.97 -0.45
CA PRO A 270 24.29 -16.42 -0.98
C PRO A 270 23.17 -16.58 0.03
N THR A 271 22.76 -15.48 0.65
CA THR A 271 21.65 -15.50 1.59
C THR A 271 20.38 -15.67 0.78
N GLU A 272 19.68 -16.80 0.96
CA GLU A 272 18.41 -17.11 0.29
C GLU A 272 17.48 -15.88 0.25
N PHE A 273 17.02 -15.53 -0.96
CA PHE A 273 16.14 -14.40 -1.21
C PHE A 273 15.22 -14.76 -2.39
N TYR A 274 13.92 -14.58 -2.19
CA TYR A 274 12.91 -15.11 -3.10
C TYR A 274 11.90 -14.08 -3.59
N PHE A 275 11.96 -12.83 -3.13
CA PHE A 275 11.10 -11.79 -3.71
C PHE A 275 11.56 -11.47 -5.13
N PRO A 276 10.62 -11.28 -6.07
CA PRO A 276 10.93 -10.75 -7.39
C PRO A 276 11.41 -9.29 -7.31
N GLU A 277 12.08 -8.81 -8.36
CA GLU A 277 12.36 -7.38 -8.54
C GLU A 277 11.08 -6.67 -8.99
N VAL A 278 10.55 -5.80 -8.13
CA VAL A 278 9.31 -5.04 -8.31
C VAL A 278 9.43 -3.68 -7.65
N SER A 279 8.68 -2.71 -8.18
CA SER A 279 8.39 -1.45 -7.49
C SER A 279 6.96 -1.04 -7.79
N GLY A 280 6.26 -0.52 -6.80
CA GLY A 280 4.90 -0.03 -7.00
C GLY A 280 4.20 0.31 -5.70
N GLN A 281 3.05 0.98 -5.83
CA GLN A 281 2.17 1.25 -4.71
C GLN A 281 1.30 0.01 -4.45
N PHE A 282 1.14 -0.39 -3.18
CA PHE A 282 0.14 -1.36 -2.76
C PHE A 282 -1.27 -0.84 -3.10
N SER A 283 -2.16 -1.75 -3.49
CA SER A 283 -3.57 -1.44 -3.74
C SER A 283 -4.27 -0.92 -2.47
N THR A 284 -5.30 -0.09 -2.67
CA THR A 284 -6.27 0.29 -1.63
C THR A 284 -7.36 -0.76 -1.43
N GLU A 285 -7.49 -1.69 -2.38
CA GLU A 285 -8.45 -2.78 -2.32
C GLU A 285 -7.84 -4.01 -1.67
N GLY A 286 -8.61 -4.68 -0.81
CA GLY A 286 -8.20 -5.96 -0.25
C GLY A 286 -8.24 -7.07 -1.30
N GLY A 287 -7.20 -7.90 -1.35
CA GLY A 287 -7.07 -8.91 -2.40
C GLY A 287 -5.75 -9.65 -2.41
N VAL A 288 -5.57 -10.43 -3.48
CA VAL A 288 -4.36 -11.21 -3.75
C VAL A 288 -3.75 -10.71 -5.05
N TYR A 289 -2.47 -10.40 -5.03
CA TYR A 289 -1.76 -9.72 -6.11
C TYR A 289 -0.51 -10.50 -6.51
N THR A 290 -0.23 -10.51 -7.80
CA THR A 290 0.95 -11.06 -8.45
C THR A 290 2.04 -9.99 -8.61
N ALA A 291 3.22 -10.35 -9.11
CA ALA A 291 4.27 -9.37 -9.39
C ALA A 291 3.89 -8.41 -10.53
N ASP A 292 3.10 -8.87 -11.49
CA ASP A 292 2.71 -8.07 -12.66
C ASP A 292 1.80 -6.89 -12.26
N ASP A 293 0.94 -7.09 -11.26
CA ASP A 293 0.05 -6.05 -10.71
C ASP A 293 0.82 -4.83 -10.16
N PHE A 294 2.06 -5.02 -9.69
CA PHE A 294 2.91 -3.94 -9.17
C PHE A 294 3.68 -3.23 -10.28
N ASN A 295 4.14 -3.99 -11.28
CA ASN A 295 4.90 -3.45 -12.39
C ASN A 295 4.04 -2.62 -13.33
N GLU A 296 2.76 -2.96 -13.51
CA GLU A 296 1.82 -2.14 -14.30
C GLU A 296 1.53 -0.78 -13.65
N ALA A 297 1.44 -0.72 -12.32
CA ALA A 297 1.22 0.52 -11.57
C ALA A 297 2.40 1.50 -11.64
N SER A 298 3.61 1.02 -11.96
CA SER A 298 4.81 1.85 -12.15
C SER A 298 4.87 2.49 -13.55
N SER A 299 4.10 1.97 -14.52
CA SER A 299 3.88 2.64 -15.79
C SER A 299 2.77 3.68 -15.59
N GLY A 300 3.13 4.96 -15.47
CA GLY A 300 2.19 6.09 -15.43
C GLY A 300 1.38 6.28 -16.73
N GLY A 301 1.08 5.20 -17.45
CA GLY A 301 0.17 5.15 -18.58
C GLY A 301 -1.23 4.78 -18.09
N LEU A 302 -2.23 5.38 -18.74
CA LEU A 302 -3.61 4.96 -18.59
C LEU A 302 -3.71 3.43 -18.78
N PRO A 303 -4.52 2.73 -17.98
CA PRO A 303 -4.67 1.29 -18.11
C PRO A 303 -5.05 0.93 -19.55
N GLY A 304 -4.58 -0.22 -20.07
CA GLY A 304 -4.68 -0.54 -21.50
C GLY A 304 -6.10 -0.43 -22.09
N TRP A 305 -7.13 -0.68 -21.28
CA TRP A 305 -8.53 -0.47 -21.65
C TRP A 305 -8.89 1.00 -21.89
N ALA A 306 -8.33 1.93 -21.12
CA ALA A 306 -8.53 3.37 -21.30
C ALA A 306 -7.81 3.90 -22.56
N ILE A 307 -6.64 3.36 -22.90
CA ILE A 307 -5.96 3.66 -24.18
C ILE A 307 -6.81 3.18 -25.36
N ALA A 308 -7.38 1.97 -25.30
CA ALA A 308 -8.25 1.44 -26.35
C ALA A 308 -9.50 2.32 -26.56
N LEU A 309 -10.11 2.83 -25.48
CA LEU A 309 -11.27 3.74 -25.56
C LEU A 309 -10.91 5.09 -26.20
N ILE A 310 -9.72 5.64 -25.91
CA ILE A 310 -9.24 6.88 -26.55
C ILE A 310 -9.06 6.68 -28.05
N VAL A 311 -8.46 5.56 -28.48
CA VAL A 311 -8.27 5.24 -29.90
C VAL A 311 -9.62 5.10 -30.62
N ILE A 312 -10.60 4.41 -30.02
CA ILE A 312 -11.95 4.28 -30.59
C ILE A 312 -12.61 5.66 -30.72
N GLY A 313 -12.50 6.51 -29.69
CA GLY A 313 -13.03 7.87 -29.71
C GLY A 313 -12.47 8.72 -30.85
N VAL A 314 -11.15 8.67 -31.08
CA VAL A 314 -10.49 9.41 -32.17
C VAL A 314 -10.97 8.93 -33.55
N VAL A 315 -11.11 7.62 -33.75
CA VAL A 315 -11.60 7.05 -35.02
C VAL A 315 -13.03 7.52 -35.33
N ILE A 316 -13.90 7.57 -34.32
CA ILE A 316 -15.29 8.06 -34.47
C ILE A 316 -15.29 9.54 -34.86
N VAL A 317 -14.49 10.38 -34.20
CA VAL A 317 -14.42 11.82 -34.52
C VAL A 317 -13.92 12.03 -35.94
N VAL A 318 -12.87 11.32 -36.37
CA VAL A 318 -12.36 11.42 -37.75
C VAL A 318 -13.42 10.99 -38.76
N ALA A 319 -14.15 9.90 -38.51
CA ALA A 319 -15.24 9.46 -39.39
C ALA A 319 -16.36 10.51 -39.51
N VAL A 320 -16.76 11.13 -38.40
CA VAL A 320 -17.78 12.20 -38.41
C VAL A 320 -17.30 13.42 -39.19
N VAL A 321 -16.04 13.85 -39.00
CA VAL A 321 -15.46 14.98 -39.75
C VAL A 321 -15.45 14.69 -41.24
N ILE A 322 -15.05 13.50 -41.67
CA ILE A 322 -15.06 13.10 -43.09
C ILE A 322 -16.48 13.15 -43.64
N VAL A 323 -17.46 12.60 -42.94
CA VAL A 323 -18.87 12.60 -43.37
C VAL A 323 -19.41 14.03 -43.50
N VAL A 324 -19.13 14.90 -42.53
CA VAL A 324 -19.56 16.31 -42.56
C VAL A 324 -18.90 17.05 -43.73
N VAL A 325 -17.60 16.87 -43.96
CA VAL A 325 -16.89 17.48 -45.09
C VAL A 325 -17.47 17.00 -46.41
N VAL A 326 -17.72 15.70 -46.57
CA VAL A 326 -18.32 15.14 -47.80
C VAL A 326 -19.72 15.71 -48.03
N ILE A 327 -20.55 15.84 -46.99
CA ILE A 327 -21.89 16.42 -47.11
C ILE A 327 -21.81 17.90 -47.49
N VAL A 328 -20.95 18.68 -46.85
CA VAL A 328 -20.79 20.12 -47.12
C VAL A 328 -20.24 20.37 -48.53
N VAL A 329 -19.29 19.55 -48.99
CA VAL A 329 -18.74 19.63 -50.36
C VAL A 329 -19.77 19.19 -51.39
N LYS A 330 -20.51 18.10 -51.16
CA LYS A 330 -21.61 17.66 -52.05
C LYS A 330 -22.79 18.63 -52.10
N LYS A 331 -22.98 19.48 -51.09
CA LYS A 331 -24.06 20.47 -51.07
C LYS A 331 -23.65 21.81 -51.71
N LYS A 332 -22.35 22.01 -51.98
CA LYS A 332 -21.79 23.18 -52.65
C LYS A 332 -21.56 22.99 -54.16
N ASN A 333 -21.53 21.74 -54.63
CA ASN A 333 -21.61 21.39 -56.05
C ASN A 333 -23.04 21.01 -56.43
#